data_AF-A0A1Q7TCL1-F1
#
_entry.id   AF-A0A1Q7TCL1-F1
#
_cell.length_a   1.000
_cell.length_b   1.000
_cell.length_c   1.000
_cell.angle_alpha   90.00
_cell.angle_beta   90.00
_cell.angle_gamma   90.00
#
_symmetry.space_group_name_H-M   'P 1'
#
loop_
_entity.id
_entity.type
_entity.pdbx_description
1 polymer ?
#
loop_
_entity_poly.entity_id
_entity_poly.type
_entity_poly.pdbx_seq_one_letter_code
_entity_poly.pdbx_strand_id
1 'polypeptide(L)'
;MWLKTLGREHGIRTPARVDYRRVTPRQLAAALKRSSVGMEALLKLGLASQGRVPPSKGYVWRNLSLDVGHVLTYFVAHEAHHRGQIVMVARQAGQRLPRPATDGLWQWKMDL
;
A
#
# COMPACT_ATOMS: atom_id res chain seq x y z
N MET A 1 8.13 0.17 -2.50
CA MET A 1 8.93 -1.07 -2.67
C MET A 1 8.25 -1.99 -3.67
N TRP A 2 7.01 -2.40 -3.39
CA TRP A 2 6.23 -3.30 -4.27
C TRP A 2 6.06 -2.84 -5.72
N LEU A 3 5.79 -1.56 -6.00
CA LEU A 3 5.72 -1.08 -7.39
C LEU A 3 7.07 -1.18 -8.12
N LYS A 4 8.19 -0.99 -7.41
CA LYS A 4 9.53 -1.20 -8.00
C LYS A 4 9.77 -2.67 -8.27
N THR A 5 9.37 -3.52 -7.34
CA THR A 5 9.53 -4.99 -7.40
C THR A 5 8.64 -5.58 -8.48
N LEU A 6 7.33 -5.46 -8.36
CA LEU A 6 6.33 -6.16 -9.17
C LEU A 6 5.83 -5.36 -10.38
N GLY A 7 5.94 -4.02 -10.39
CA GLY A 7 5.29 -3.19 -11.40
C GLY A 7 6.22 -2.59 -12.46
N ARG A 8 7.44 -2.22 -12.07
CA ARG A 8 8.35 -1.42 -12.91
C ARG A 8 8.70 -2.06 -14.26
N GLU A 9 8.94 -3.36 -14.28
CA GLU A 9 9.27 -4.09 -15.52
C GLU A 9 8.08 -4.22 -16.47
N HIS A 10 6.87 -4.00 -15.97
CA HIS A 10 5.62 -4.00 -16.74
C HIS A 10 5.12 -2.57 -17.01
N GLY A 11 6.01 -1.58 -16.95
CA GLY A 11 5.70 -0.18 -17.30
C GLY A 11 4.96 0.61 -16.22
N ILE A 12 4.73 0.05 -15.03
CA ILE A 12 4.07 0.77 -13.95
C ILE A 12 5.07 1.73 -13.28
N ARG A 13 4.78 3.03 -13.37
CA ARG A 13 5.63 4.07 -12.78
C ARG A 13 5.76 3.87 -11.26
N THR A 14 7.00 3.78 -10.79
CA THR A 14 7.29 3.80 -9.35
C THR A 14 7.30 5.24 -8.85
N PRO A 15 6.44 5.63 -7.89
CA PRO A 15 6.48 6.96 -7.29
C PRO A 15 7.79 7.22 -6.54
N ALA A 16 8.26 8.46 -6.55
CA ALA A 16 9.40 8.88 -5.72
C ALA A 16 9.07 8.71 -4.23
N ARG A 17 10.07 8.32 -3.43
CA ARG A 17 9.93 8.26 -1.96
C ARG A 17 9.89 9.68 -1.40
N VAL A 18 9.11 9.88 -0.35
CA VAL A 18 9.17 11.10 0.46
C VAL A 18 10.45 11.07 1.32
N ASP A 19 11.01 12.25 1.60
CA ASP A 19 12.06 12.40 2.60
C ASP A 19 11.45 12.37 3.99
N TYR A 20 11.61 11.26 4.71
CA TYR A 20 11.01 11.06 6.02
C TYR A 20 11.49 12.06 7.08
N ARG A 21 12.60 12.77 6.86
CA ARG A 21 13.10 13.80 7.78
C ARG A 21 12.46 15.18 7.57
N ARG A 22 11.85 15.41 6.41
CA ARG A 22 11.38 16.73 5.96
C ARG A 22 9.94 16.74 5.45
N VAL A 23 9.33 15.57 5.26
CA VAL A 23 8.00 15.43 4.68
C VAL A 23 6.93 16.12 5.54
N THR A 24 6.07 16.91 4.91
CA THR A 24 4.88 17.46 5.57
C THR A 24 3.69 16.51 5.46
N PRO A 25 2.68 16.60 6.36
CA PRO A 25 1.48 15.78 6.26
C PRO A 25 0.79 15.85 4.88
N ARG A 26 0.71 17.05 4.29
CA ARG A 26 0.14 17.27 2.95
C ARG A 26 0.93 16.54 1.86
N GLN A 27 2.26 16.58 1.92
CA GLN A 27 3.12 15.87 0.97
C GLN A 27 3.00 14.36 1.12
N LEU A 28 2.90 13.86 2.36
CA LEU A 28 2.72 12.44 2.63
C LEU A 28 1.36 11.93 2.09
N ALA A 29 0.27 12.64 2.36
CA ALA A 29 -1.06 12.30 1.83
C ALA A 29 -1.08 12.31 0.29
N ALA A 30 -0.46 13.30 -0.34
CA ALA A 30 -0.34 13.35 -1.80
C ALA A 30 0.52 12.20 -2.35
N ALA A 31 1.58 11.80 -1.66
CA ALA A 31 2.41 10.66 -2.04
C ALA A 31 1.65 9.33 -1.90
N LEU A 32 0.85 9.17 -0.84
CA LEU A 32 0.00 8.01 -0.65
C LEU A 32 -1.00 7.87 -1.81
N LYS A 33 -1.71 8.96 -2.16
CA LYS A 33 -2.63 8.99 -3.32
C LYS A 33 -1.94 8.65 -4.65
N ARG A 34 -0.71 9.14 -4.88
CA ARG A 34 0.04 8.76 -6.09
C ARG A 34 0.43 7.27 -6.08
N SER A 35 0.77 6.73 -4.93
CA SER A 35 1.11 5.31 -4.82
C SER A 35 -0.10 4.39 -4.97
N SER A 36 -1.30 4.80 -4.52
CA SER A 36 -2.52 4.01 -4.69
C SER A 36 -2.88 3.81 -6.16
N VAL A 37 -2.70 4.83 -7.01
CA VAL A 37 -2.87 4.72 -8.47
C VAL A 37 -1.95 3.64 -9.06
N GLY A 38 -0.70 3.58 -8.60
CA GLY A 38 0.22 2.53 -9.04
C GLY A 38 -0.19 1.13 -8.56
N MET A 39 -0.68 1.01 -7.33
CA MET A 39 -1.17 -0.27 -6.79
C MET A 39 -2.41 -0.75 -7.54
N GLU A 40 -3.34 0.16 -7.87
CA GLU A 40 -4.50 -0.14 -8.70
C GLU A 40 -4.08 -0.63 -10.09
N ALA A 41 -3.10 0.04 -10.73
CA ALA A 41 -2.55 -0.40 -12.01
C ALA A 41 -1.93 -1.80 -11.92
N LEU A 42 -1.26 -2.15 -10.82
CA LEU A 42 -0.69 -3.48 -10.60
C LEU A 42 -1.76 -4.55 -10.49
N LEU A 43 -2.85 -4.28 -9.78
CA LEU A 43 -3.99 -5.20 -9.67
C LEU A 43 -4.68 -5.38 -11.03
N LYS A 44 -4.91 -4.28 -11.75
CA LYS A 44 -5.46 -4.30 -13.12
C LYS A 44 -4.58 -5.11 -14.10
N LEU A 45 -3.26 -4.95 -14.01
CA LEU A 45 -2.32 -5.75 -14.80
C LEU A 45 -2.50 -7.25 -14.53
N GLY A 46 -2.61 -7.64 -13.26
CA GLY A 46 -2.83 -9.04 -12.91
C GLY A 46 -4.18 -9.56 -13.42
N LEU A 47 -5.25 -8.77 -13.35
CA LEU A 47 -6.56 -9.14 -13.90
C LEU A 47 -6.50 -9.36 -15.41
N ALA A 48 -5.81 -8.47 -16.14
CA ALA A 48 -5.58 -8.59 -17.58
C ALA A 48 -4.65 -9.76 -17.95
N SER A 49 -3.87 -10.26 -16.98
CA SER A 49 -2.89 -11.34 -17.15
C SER A 49 -3.40 -12.65 -16.56
N GLN A 50 -4.60 -13.07 -16.97
CA GLN A 50 -5.24 -14.32 -16.53
C GLN A 50 -5.36 -14.43 -14.99
N GLY A 51 -5.61 -13.32 -14.32
CA GLY A 51 -5.76 -13.28 -12.86
C GLY A 51 -4.46 -13.37 -12.07
N ARG A 52 -3.29 -13.20 -12.71
CA ARG A 52 -1.97 -13.29 -12.07
C ARG A 52 -1.09 -12.11 -12.46
N VAL A 53 -0.48 -11.45 -11.48
CA VAL A 53 0.57 -10.46 -11.74
C VAL A 53 1.75 -11.16 -12.40
N PRO A 54 2.21 -10.72 -13.58
CA PRO A 54 3.37 -11.33 -14.22
C PRO A 54 4.61 -11.23 -13.32
N PRO A 55 5.47 -12.25 -13.28
CA PRO A 55 6.69 -12.19 -12.49
C PRO A 55 7.66 -11.17 -13.09
N SER A 56 8.38 -10.48 -12.21
CA SER A 56 9.46 -9.58 -12.57
C SER A 56 10.80 -10.14 -12.10
N LYS A 57 11.90 -9.72 -12.72
CA LYS A 57 13.27 -10.03 -12.25
C LYS A 57 13.53 -9.39 -10.89
N GLY A 58 12.84 -8.29 -10.56
CA GLY A 58 12.87 -7.68 -9.24
C GLY A 58 12.27 -8.54 -8.12
N TYR A 59 11.40 -9.50 -8.46
CA TYR A 59 10.74 -10.39 -7.51
C TYR A 59 11.55 -11.67 -7.23
N VAL A 60 12.71 -11.47 -6.59
CA VAL A 60 13.65 -12.55 -6.24
C VAL A 60 13.20 -13.39 -5.04
N TRP A 61 12.52 -12.78 -4.06
CA TRP A 61 12.00 -13.48 -2.87
C TRP A 61 10.55 -13.89 -3.08
N ARG A 62 10.35 -15.11 -3.57
CA ARG A 62 9.09 -15.62 -4.14
C ARG A 62 8.07 -16.16 -3.11
N ASN A 63 7.95 -15.52 -1.95
CA ASN A 63 7.06 -15.98 -0.86
C ASN A 63 5.59 -15.57 -1.04
N LEU A 64 5.33 -14.47 -1.76
CA LEU A 64 4.00 -13.98 -2.12
C LEU A 64 3.51 -14.70 -3.38
N SER A 65 2.35 -15.36 -3.30
CA SER A 65 1.65 -15.83 -4.48
C SER A 65 1.25 -14.63 -5.36
N LEU A 66 1.45 -14.76 -6.67
CA LEU A 66 1.20 -13.67 -7.63
C LEU A 66 -0.22 -13.67 -8.20
N ASP A 67 -1.10 -14.59 -7.81
CA ASP A 67 -2.51 -14.47 -8.17
C ASP A 67 -3.10 -13.20 -7.51
N VAL A 68 -3.99 -12.52 -8.23
CA VAL A 68 -4.51 -11.20 -7.83
C VAL A 68 -5.22 -11.26 -6.47
N GLY A 69 -5.86 -12.38 -6.14
CA GLY A 69 -6.52 -12.59 -4.85
C GLY A 69 -5.54 -12.54 -3.68
N HIS A 70 -4.44 -13.30 -3.76
CA HIS A 70 -3.38 -13.26 -2.74
C HIS A 70 -2.66 -11.92 -2.71
N VAL A 71 -2.39 -11.32 -3.87
CA VAL A 71 -1.76 -10.00 -3.94
C VAL A 71 -2.62 -8.93 -3.25
N LEU A 72 -3.92 -8.90 -3.52
CA LEU A 72 -4.86 -7.96 -2.90
C LEU A 72 -4.94 -8.19 -1.39
N THR A 73 -5.17 -9.43 -0.96
CA THR A 73 -5.32 -9.74 0.47
C THR A 73 -4.03 -9.48 1.24
N TYR A 74 -2.87 -9.77 0.66
CA TYR A 74 -1.57 -9.38 1.22
C TYR A 74 -1.47 -7.87 1.44
N PHE A 75 -1.85 -7.05 0.46
CA PHE A 75 -1.76 -5.59 0.60
C PHE A 75 -2.73 -5.02 1.63
N VAL A 76 -3.95 -5.56 1.72
CA VAL A 76 -4.90 -5.20 2.79
C VAL A 76 -4.32 -5.54 4.16
N ALA A 77 -3.80 -6.75 4.33
CA ALA A 77 -3.20 -7.19 5.59
C ALA A 77 -1.93 -6.40 5.95
N HIS A 78 -1.07 -6.11 4.97
CA HIS A 78 0.15 -5.34 5.15
C HIS A 78 -0.14 -3.88 5.52
N GLU A 79 -1.14 -3.26 4.89
CA GLU A 79 -1.60 -1.93 5.28
C GLU A 79 -2.17 -1.92 6.70
N ALA A 80 -3.04 -2.89 7.03
CA ALA A 80 -3.61 -3.06 8.37
C ALA A 80 -2.52 -3.20 9.45
N HIS A 81 -1.49 -4.02 9.17
CA HIS A 81 -0.36 -4.21 10.06
C HIS A 81 0.36 -2.88 10.37
N HIS A 82 0.69 -2.09 9.35
CA HIS A 82 1.37 -0.81 9.56
C HIS A 82 0.49 0.26 10.19
N ARG A 83 -0.81 0.29 9.87
CA ARG A 83 -1.78 1.15 10.57
C ARG A 83 -1.79 0.83 12.08
N GLY A 84 -1.79 -0.46 12.44
CA GLY A 84 -1.68 -0.91 13.82
C GLY A 84 -0.38 -0.43 14.51
N GLN A 85 0.76 -0.52 13.82
CA GLN A 85 2.02 0.01 14.33
C GLN A 85 1.97 1.53 14.58
N ILE A 86 1.37 2.30 13.67
CA ILE A 86 1.23 3.76 13.83
C ILE A 86 0.37 4.07 15.06
N VAL A 87 -0.76 3.38 15.24
CA VAL A 87 -1.64 3.56 16.42
C VAL A 87 -0.90 3.23 17.71
N MET A 88 -0.12 2.14 17.72
CA MET A 88 0.68 1.72 18.87
C MET A 88 1.72 2.77 19.25
N VAL A 89 2.53 3.22 18.29
CA VAL A 89 3.57 4.24 18.50
C VAL A 89 2.95 5.55 18.99
N ALA A 90 1.84 5.99 18.39
CA ALA A 90 1.13 7.19 18.81
C ALA A 90 0.70 7.10 20.29
N ARG A 91 0.20 5.94 20.74
CA ARG A 91 -0.14 5.72 22.16
C ARG A 91 1.10 5.75 23.07
N GLN A 92 2.17 5.06 22.69
CA GLN A 92 3.41 5.01 23.49
C GLN A 92 4.07 6.39 23.61
N ALA A 93 3.89 7.27 22.62
CA ALA A 93 4.40 8.64 22.63
C ALA A 93 3.48 9.66 23.36
N GLY A 94 2.38 9.21 23.98
CA GLY A 94 1.38 10.11 24.61
C GLY A 94 0.52 10.90 23.61
N GLN A 95 0.61 10.59 22.31
CA GLN A 95 -0.09 11.26 21.20
C GLN A 95 -1.27 10.43 20.72
N ARG A 96 -2.19 10.06 21.63
CA ARG A 96 -3.31 9.17 21.30
C ARG A 96 -4.16 9.75 20.17
N LEU A 97 -4.41 8.94 19.13
CA LEU A 97 -5.25 9.35 18.00
C LEU A 97 -6.70 9.62 18.46
N PRO A 98 -7.41 10.59 17.82
CA PRO A 98 -8.82 10.84 18.09
C PRO A 98 -9.69 9.60 17.84
N ARG A 99 -10.76 9.43 18.64
CA ARG A 99 -11.68 8.29 18.52
C ARG A 99 -12.23 8.11 17.09
N PRO A 100 -12.70 9.16 16.38
CA PRO A 100 -13.20 8.99 15.01
C PRO A 100 -12.15 8.36 14.06
N ALA A 101 -10.87 8.67 14.25
CA ALA A 101 -9.80 8.10 13.42
C ALA A 101 -9.55 6.62 13.75
N THR A 102 -9.65 6.22 15.02
CA THR A 102 -9.46 4.82 15.41
C THR A 102 -10.68 3.95 15.08
N ASP A 103 -11.88 4.51 15.19
CA ASP A 103 -13.14 3.80 14.92
C ASP A 103 -13.33 3.61 13.40
N GLY A 104 -12.91 4.59 12.60
CA GLY A 104 -12.92 4.52 11.14
C GLY A 104 -11.77 3.74 10.51
N LEU A 105 -10.79 3.25 11.29
CA LEU A 105 -9.57 2.63 10.75
C LEU A 105 -9.85 1.39 9.88
N TRP A 106 -10.96 0.71 10.18
CA TRP A 106 -11.42 -0.53 9.53
C TRP A 106 -12.73 -0.35 8.78
N GLN A 107 -13.11 0.90 8.47
CA GLN A 107 -14.25 1.16 7.61
C GLN A 107 -13.85 1.01 6.15
N TRP A 108 -14.63 0.20 5.44
CA TRP A 108 -14.45 -0.10 4.01
C TRP A 108 -15.64 0.37 3.18
N LYS A 109 -16.72 0.81 3.84
CA LYS A 109 -17.82 1.50 3.17
C LYS A 109 -17.49 2.99 3.14
N MET A 110 -17.73 3.60 1.99
CA MET A 110 -17.95 5.03 1.95
C MET A 110 -19.44 5.22 2.26
N ASP A 111 -19.77 6.06 3.24
CA ASP A 111 -21.13 6.57 3.33
C ASP A 111 -21.37 7.35 2.01
N LEU A 112 -22.35 6.91 1.22
CA LEU A 112 -22.80 7.56 -0.01
C LEU A 112 -23.54 8.86 0.31
#